data_AF-A0A8S9B3X7-F1
#
_entry.id   AF-A0A8S9B3X7-F1
#
_cell.length_a   1.000
_cell.length_b   1.000
_cell.length_c   1.000
_cell.angle_alpha   90.00
_cell.angle_beta   90.00
_cell.angle_gamma   90.00
#
_symmetry.space_group_name_H-M   'P 1'
#
loop_
_entity.id
_entity.type
_entity.pdbx_description
1 polymer ?
#
loop_
_entity_poly.entity_id
_entity_poly.type
_entity_poly.pdbx_seq_one_letter_code
_entity_poly.pdbx_strand_id
1 'polypeptide(L)'
;MSNPHEDVLATLLEVQNSHEFSIIKLSEPVSGPLKQNPGERTSDVSADVFDNPTPASLEEDLAHYKELFSKLRFSYLEQVTKEKFIRAIVGDPPLVVEHQENVELEETLAISKAALKAQKTEVAELVAELEKRGRELCRKYQNIQMQTSQLQELPQRIEELEASVEELRAAQQPGSNPTLNMPLDKTLDLVEEREKERAELNRQLEQLQVLLPRKTRELERLNAELQPLEVKRLGSTASAREAKRRKEEALGGVGDDLEERGRWWRGVESGLKDPAKMTKGTSSFGKRHNKTHTLCRRCGRRSLHIQKHTCSSCGYPAAKIRQYNWGEKAKRRKTTGTGRMRYMKGVPRRFKNGFQAGAPKDSRGPASKAE
;
A
#
# COMPACT_ATOMS: atom_id res chain seq x y z
N MET A 1 -14.74 -4.85 -45.51
CA MET A 1 -15.12 -6.26 -45.25
C MET A 1 -15.66 -6.27 -43.84
N SER A 2 -16.89 -6.70 -43.60
CA SER A 2 -17.42 -6.72 -42.23
C SER A 2 -16.49 -7.59 -41.38
N ASN A 3 -16.06 -7.05 -40.25
CA ASN A 3 -15.18 -7.74 -39.34
C ASN A 3 -15.98 -8.92 -38.75
N PRO A 4 -15.60 -10.18 -39.01
CA PRO A 4 -16.39 -11.33 -38.59
C PRO A 4 -16.58 -11.41 -37.07
N HIS A 5 -15.71 -10.75 -36.29
CA HIS A 5 -15.82 -10.68 -34.83
C HIS A 5 -16.89 -9.69 -34.36
N GLU A 6 -17.15 -8.60 -35.08
CA GLU A 6 -18.20 -7.62 -34.75
C GLU A 6 -19.59 -8.23 -34.99
N ASP A 7 -19.76 -8.96 -36.09
CA ASP A 7 -21.00 -9.69 -36.40
C ASP A 7 -21.31 -10.77 -35.34
N VAL A 8 -20.28 -11.49 -34.88
CA VAL A 8 -20.41 -12.49 -33.80
C VAL A 8 -20.71 -11.82 -32.44
N LEU A 9 -20.08 -10.68 -32.13
CA LEU A 9 -20.35 -9.95 -30.90
C LEU A 9 -21.78 -9.40 -30.88
N ALA A 10 -22.25 -8.85 -32.00
CA ALA A 10 -23.60 -8.30 -32.13
C ALA A 10 -24.66 -9.39 -31.94
N THR A 11 -24.49 -10.54 -32.60
CA THR A 11 -25.39 -11.68 -32.43
C THR A 11 -25.37 -12.25 -31.01
N LEU A 12 -24.22 -12.33 -30.35
CA LEU A 12 -24.12 -12.75 -28.95
C LEU A 12 -24.84 -11.80 -27.98
N LEU A 13 -24.69 -10.49 -28.19
CA LEU A 13 -25.38 -9.47 -27.38
C LEU A 13 -26.90 -9.50 -27.61
N GLU A 14 -27.35 -9.71 -28.84
CA GLU A 14 -28.77 -9.89 -29.16
C GLU A 14 -29.35 -11.13 -28.47
N VAL A 15 -28.63 -12.25 -28.49
CA VAL A 15 -29.03 -13.50 -27.81
C VAL A 15 -29.03 -13.33 -26.28
N GLN A 16 -28.07 -12.61 -25.71
CA GLN A 16 -28.04 -12.32 -24.26
C GLN A 16 -29.20 -11.41 -23.82
N ASN A 17 -29.51 -10.39 -24.60
CA ASN A 17 -30.58 -9.44 -24.28
C ASN A 17 -31.98 -10.03 -24.49
N SER A 18 -32.14 -10.91 -25.48
CA SER A 18 -33.42 -11.62 -25.73
C SER A 18 -33.70 -12.70 -24.68
N HIS A 19 -32.67 -13.23 -24.03
CA HIS A 19 -32.78 -14.27 -23.01
C HIS A 19 -32.20 -13.83 -21.66
N GLU A 20 -32.70 -12.74 -21.10
CA GLU A 20 -32.47 -12.41 -19.68
C GLU A 20 -33.16 -13.46 -18.79
N PHE A 21 -32.48 -14.57 -18.53
CA PHE A 21 -32.85 -15.53 -17.49
C PHE A 21 -32.53 -14.93 -16.12
N SER A 22 -33.37 -14.01 -15.63
CA SER A 22 -33.30 -13.64 -14.22
C SER A 22 -33.95 -14.76 -13.41
N ILE A 23 -33.26 -15.21 -12.35
CA ILE A 23 -33.84 -16.14 -11.35
C ILE A 23 -35.17 -15.57 -10.83
N ILE A 24 -35.31 -14.24 -10.81
CA ILE A 24 -36.51 -13.49 -10.44
C ILE A 24 -37.70 -13.76 -11.40
N LYS A 25 -37.46 -13.85 -12.73
CA LYS A 25 -38.49 -14.21 -13.72
C LYS A 25 -38.84 -15.71 -13.68
N LEU A 26 -37.92 -16.57 -13.24
CA LEU A 26 -38.17 -18.00 -13.01
C LEU A 26 -38.79 -18.30 -11.64
N SER A 27 -38.65 -17.38 -10.68
CA SER A 27 -39.31 -17.42 -9.37
C SER A 27 -40.66 -16.70 -9.36
N GLU A 28 -41.09 -16.10 -10.46
CA GLU A 28 -42.52 -15.87 -10.67
C GLU A 28 -43.19 -17.24 -10.49
N PRO A 29 -44.01 -17.38 -9.45
CA PRO A 29 -44.30 -18.69 -8.93
C PRO A 29 -45.09 -19.47 -9.99
N VAL A 30 -44.61 -20.67 -10.31
CA VAL A 30 -45.34 -21.64 -11.15
C VAL A 30 -46.74 -21.91 -10.57
N SER A 31 -46.93 -21.63 -9.28
CA SER A 31 -48.23 -21.52 -8.63
C SER A 31 -48.62 -20.04 -8.55
N GLY A 32 -49.70 -19.62 -9.21
CA GLY A 32 -50.09 -18.21 -9.42
C GLY A 32 -50.08 -17.29 -8.19
N PRO A 33 -50.26 -15.96 -8.40
CA PRO A 33 -49.97 -14.93 -7.41
C PRO A 33 -50.67 -15.23 -6.08
N LEU A 34 -49.88 -15.45 -5.02
CA LEU A 34 -50.39 -15.56 -3.66
C LEU A 34 -51.05 -14.22 -3.31
N LYS A 35 -52.38 -14.20 -3.27
CA LYS A 35 -53.16 -13.09 -2.72
C LYS A 35 -52.81 -12.96 -1.24
N GLN A 36 -51.85 -12.11 -0.90
CA GLN A 36 -51.72 -11.62 0.47
C GLN A 36 -52.88 -10.66 0.74
N ASN A 37 -53.83 -11.09 1.56
CA ASN A 37 -54.88 -10.20 2.07
C ASN A 37 -54.24 -9.26 3.11
N PRO A 38 -54.32 -7.92 2.95
CA PRO A 38 -53.56 -6.95 3.76
C PRO A 38 -54.08 -6.76 5.20
N GLY A 39 -54.79 -7.74 5.76
CA GLY A 39 -55.40 -7.67 7.08
C GLY A 39 -55.15 -8.87 7.99
N GLU A 40 -54.49 -9.93 7.51
CA GLU A 40 -54.26 -11.13 8.30
C GLU A 40 -52.87 -11.04 8.95
N ARG A 41 -52.84 -10.60 10.21
CA ARG A 41 -51.64 -10.72 11.07
C ARG A 41 -51.40 -12.20 11.36
N THR A 42 -50.75 -12.90 10.44
CA THR A 42 -50.11 -14.17 10.77
C THR A 42 -48.86 -13.81 11.59
N SER A 43 -48.79 -14.25 12.84
CA SER A 43 -47.58 -14.15 13.68
C SER A 43 -46.51 -15.16 13.24
N ASP A 44 -46.55 -15.55 11.97
CA ASP A 44 -45.74 -16.59 11.39
C ASP A 44 -44.53 -15.91 10.75
N VAL A 45 -43.40 -15.99 11.45
CA VAL A 45 -42.08 -15.45 11.05
C VAL A 45 -41.61 -15.98 9.68
N SER A 46 -42.33 -16.96 9.12
CA SER A 46 -42.09 -17.59 7.83
C SER A 46 -42.52 -16.77 6.60
N ALA A 47 -43.27 -15.67 6.76
CA ALA A 47 -43.80 -14.91 5.61
C ALA A 47 -42.81 -13.90 5.01
N ASP A 48 -41.89 -13.35 5.81
CA ASP A 48 -40.94 -12.30 5.37
C ASP A 48 -39.71 -12.84 4.62
N VAL A 49 -39.57 -14.17 4.49
CA VAL A 49 -38.36 -14.82 3.93
C VAL A 49 -38.35 -14.85 2.40
N PHE A 50 -39.51 -14.70 1.76
CA PHE A 50 -39.64 -14.79 0.29
C PHE A 50 -39.30 -13.49 -0.44
N ASP A 51 -39.04 -12.39 0.26
CA ASP A 51 -38.82 -11.09 -0.37
C ASP A 51 -37.44 -10.96 -1.06
N ASN A 52 -36.44 -11.78 -0.70
CA ASN A 52 -35.13 -11.84 -1.38
C ASN A 52 -34.38 -13.17 -1.10
N PRO A 53 -34.72 -14.27 -1.78
CA PRO A 53 -34.08 -15.56 -1.55
C PRO A 53 -32.63 -15.56 -2.07
N THR A 54 -31.68 -15.82 -1.17
CA THR A 54 -30.30 -16.15 -1.53
C THR A 54 -30.18 -17.67 -1.67
N PRO A 55 -29.30 -18.23 -2.53
CA PRO A 55 -29.16 -19.69 -2.66
C PRO A 55 -28.93 -20.40 -1.31
N ALA A 56 -28.15 -19.80 -0.41
CA ALA A 56 -27.93 -20.33 0.94
C ALA A 56 -29.19 -20.27 1.82
N SER A 57 -30.01 -19.22 1.71
CA SER A 57 -31.25 -19.13 2.51
C SER A 57 -32.27 -20.17 2.06
N LEU A 58 -32.38 -20.42 0.75
CA LEU A 58 -33.26 -21.47 0.21
C LEU A 58 -32.86 -22.87 0.69
N GLU A 59 -31.56 -23.16 0.83
CA GLU A 59 -31.09 -24.44 1.37
C GLU A 59 -31.45 -24.60 2.86
N GLU A 60 -31.30 -23.53 3.63
CA GLU A 60 -31.68 -23.49 5.05
C GLU A 60 -33.21 -23.65 5.21
N ASP A 61 -34.00 -22.99 4.37
CA ASP A 61 -35.47 -23.10 4.37
C ASP A 61 -35.92 -24.54 4.03
N LEU A 62 -35.32 -25.16 3.02
CA LEU A 62 -35.61 -26.54 2.66
C LEU A 62 -35.30 -27.50 3.81
N ALA A 63 -34.23 -27.26 4.57
CA ALA A 63 -33.91 -28.04 5.76
C ALA A 63 -34.94 -27.82 6.87
N HIS A 64 -35.30 -26.57 7.16
CA HIS A 64 -36.31 -26.20 8.14
C HIS A 64 -37.66 -26.86 7.83
N TYR A 65 -38.15 -26.74 6.59
CA TYR A 65 -39.43 -27.33 6.20
C TYR A 65 -39.42 -28.86 6.26
N LYS A 66 -38.33 -29.52 5.86
CA LYS A 66 -38.20 -30.97 6.01
C LYS A 66 -38.34 -31.39 7.48
N GLU A 67 -37.69 -30.67 8.38
CA GLU A 67 -37.78 -30.93 9.81
C GLU A 67 -39.21 -30.66 10.34
N LEU A 68 -39.79 -29.50 10.00
CA LEU A 68 -41.15 -29.13 10.38
C LEU A 68 -42.18 -30.18 9.93
N PHE A 69 -42.15 -30.58 8.66
CA PHE A 69 -43.07 -31.59 8.13
C PHE A 69 -42.85 -32.97 8.75
N SER A 70 -41.63 -33.33 9.13
CA SER A 70 -41.37 -34.57 9.86
C SER A 70 -42.02 -34.58 11.25
N LYS A 71 -41.95 -33.45 11.97
CA LYS A 71 -42.58 -33.26 13.29
C LYS A 71 -44.10 -33.23 13.17
N LEU A 72 -44.63 -32.48 12.21
CA LEU A 72 -46.07 -32.40 11.94
C LEU A 72 -46.64 -33.77 11.54
N ARG A 73 -45.93 -34.52 10.69
CA ARG A 73 -46.32 -35.89 10.32
C ARG A 73 -46.41 -36.80 11.55
N PHE A 74 -45.43 -36.73 12.45
CA PHE A 74 -45.44 -37.55 13.67
C PHE A 74 -46.66 -37.19 14.55
N SER A 75 -46.85 -35.90 14.84
CA SER A 75 -47.97 -35.40 15.62
C SER A 75 -49.33 -35.78 15.01
N TYR A 76 -49.48 -35.61 13.70
CA TYR A 76 -50.70 -35.97 12.98
C TYR A 76 -50.98 -37.48 13.04
N LEU A 77 -49.98 -38.32 12.79
CA LEU A 77 -50.15 -39.78 12.87
C LEU A 77 -50.53 -40.21 14.29
N GLU A 78 -49.92 -39.63 15.32
CA GLU A 78 -50.26 -39.89 16.72
C GLU A 78 -51.70 -39.46 17.04
N GLN A 79 -52.12 -38.26 16.62
CA GLN A 79 -53.48 -37.77 16.85
C GLN A 79 -54.52 -38.63 16.14
N VAL A 80 -54.31 -38.93 14.85
CA VAL A 80 -55.23 -39.74 14.05
C VAL A 80 -55.31 -41.17 14.58
N THR A 81 -54.21 -41.76 15.03
CA THR A 81 -54.24 -43.10 15.63
C THR A 81 -54.99 -43.12 16.95
N LYS A 82 -54.77 -42.14 17.84
CA LYS A 82 -55.55 -41.99 19.08
C LYS A 82 -57.03 -41.82 18.79
N GLU A 83 -57.39 -40.94 17.85
CA GLU A 83 -58.79 -40.69 17.50
C GLU A 83 -59.45 -41.93 16.89
N LYS A 84 -58.80 -42.60 15.94
CA LYS A 84 -59.31 -43.84 15.33
C LYS A 84 -59.49 -44.93 16.39
N PHE A 85 -58.54 -45.07 17.31
CA PHE A 85 -58.62 -46.06 18.39
C PHE A 85 -59.80 -45.78 19.33
N ILE A 86 -59.99 -44.53 19.76
CA ILE A 86 -61.13 -44.14 20.61
C ILE A 86 -62.45 -44.40 19.88
N ARG A 87 -62.56 -44.01 18.60
CA ARG A 87 -63.76 -44.26 17.79
C ARG A 87 -64.05 -45.76 17.61
N ALA A 88 -63.02 -46.59 17.45
CA ALA A 88 -63.16 -48.03 17.29
C ALA A 88 -63.72 -48.71 18.55
N ILE A 89 -63.35 -48.24 19.75
CA ILE A 89 -63.81 -48.78 21.03
C ILE A 89 -65.19 -48.25 21.42
N VAL A 90 -65.47 -46.98 21.14
CA VAL A 90 -66.71 -46.29 21.55
C VAL A 90 -67.83 -46.48 20.51
N GLY A 91 -67.50 -46.87 19.27
CA GLY A 91 -68.48 -47.18 18.24
C GLY A 91 -69.38 -48.37 18.61
N ASP A 92 -70.63 -48.32 18.18
CA ASP A 92 -71.63 -49.37 18.46
C ASP A 92 -72.14 -49.93 17.11
N PRO A 93 -71.77 -51.17 16.72
CA PRO A 93 -70.96 -52.14 17.46
C PRO A 93 -69.45 -51.83 17.45
N PRO A 94 -68.67 -52.31 18.44
CA PRO A 94 -67.24 -52.07 18.51
C PRO A 94 -66.50 -52.74 17.36
N LEU A 95 -65.53 -52.03 16.78
CA LEU A 95 -64.74 -52.55 15.67
C LEU A 95 -63.70 -53.56 16.22
N VAL A 96 -63.89 -54.84 15.90
CA VAL A 96 -62.92 -55.90 16.21
C VAL A 96 -62.10 -56.16 14.96
N VAL A 97 -60.80 -55.88 15.00
CA VAL A 97 -59.89 -56.16 13.89
C VAL A 97 -59.41 -57.60 13.99
N GLU A 98 -59.64 -58.41 12.95
CA GLU A 98 -59.19 -59.80 12.91
C GLU A 98 -57.70 -59.91 12.55
N HIS A 99 -57.06 -61.01 12.94
CA HIS A 99 -55.66 -61.24 12.57
C HIS A 99 -55.48 -61.32 11.04
N GLN A 100 -56.44 -61.93 10.35
CA GLN A 100 -56.40 -62.07 8.90
C GLN A 100 -56.44 -60.71 8.17
N GLU A 101 -57.29 -59.79 8.64
CA GLU A 101 -57.37 -58.42 8.10
C GLU A 101 -56.04 -57.66 8.26
N ASN A 102 -55.33 -57.88 9.37
CA ASN A 102 -54.01 -57.29 9.56
C ASN A 102 -52.98 -57.85 8.56
N VAL A 103 -53.01 -59.15 8.29
CA VAL A 103 -52.11 -59.77 7.29
C VAL A 103 -52.37 -59.19 5.90
N GLU A 104 -53.64 -59.06 5.49
CA GLU A 104 -54.02 -58.47 4.20
C GLU A 104 -53.59 -56.99 4.09
N LEU A 105 -53.74 -56.22 5.19
CA LEU A 105 -53.26 -54.83 5.25
C LEU A 105 -51.73 -54.74 5.20
N GLU A 106 -51.01 -55.68 5.81
CA GLU A 106 -49.54 -55.74 5.73
C GLU A 106 -49.06 -56.01 4.30
N GLU A 107 -49.72 -56.92 3.58
CA GLU A 107 -49.42 -57.21 2.17
C GLU A 107 -49.66 -55.99 1.27
N THR A 108 -50.81 -55.33 1.40
CA THR A 108 -51.11 -54.11 0.63
C THR A 108 -50.16 -52.94 0.98
N LEU A 109 -49.78 -52.82 2.26
CA LEU A 109 -48.75 -51.88 2.69
C LEU A 109 -47.37 -52.21 2.12
N ALA A 110 -47.02 -53.48 1.97
CA ALA A 110 -45.75 -53.87 1.36
C ALA A 110 -45.70 -53.44 -0.11
N ILE A 111 -46.78 -53.66 -0.87
CA ILE A 111 -46.90 -53.26 -2.28
C ILE A 111 -46.80 -51.73 -2.42
N SER A 112 -47.59 -50.98 -1.65
CA SER A 112 -47.59 -49.51 -1.71
C SER A 112 -46.25 -48.91 -1.26
N LYS A 113 -45.59 -49.48 -0.24
CA LYS A 113 -44.23 -49.08 0.18
C LYS A 113 -43.21 -49.33 -0.92
N ALA A 114 -43.29 -50.46 -1.62
CA ALA A 114 -42.40 -50.76 -2.74
C ALA A 114 -42.58 -49.76 -3.89
N ALA A 115 -43.83 -49.47 -4.28
CA ALA A 115 -44.15 -48.47 -5.30
C ALA A 115 -43.64 -47.06 -4.92
N LEU A 116 -43.89 -46.64 -3.66
CA LEU A 116 -43.39 -45.35 -3.16
C LEU A 116 -41.86 -45.29 -3.16
N LYS A 117 -41.19 -46.40 -2.83
CA LYS A 117 -39.72 -46.46 -2.84
C LYS A 117 -39.18 -46.31 -4.26
N ALA A 118 -39.81 -46.94 -5.25
CA ALA A 118 -39.43 -46.82 -6.66
C ALA A 118 -39.60 -45.39 -7.20
N GLN A 119 -40.72 -44.74 -6.89
CA GLN A 119 -40.93 -43.33 -7.28
C GLN A 119 -39.93 -42.39 -6.59
N LYS A 120 -39.59 -42.64 -5.32
CA LYS A 120 -38.57 -41.86 -4.61
C LYS A 120 -37.19 -41.98 -5.25
N THR A 121 -36.82 -43.18 -5.71
CA THR A 121 -35.54 -43.38 -6.41
C THR A 121 -35.53 -42.65 -7.75
N GLU A 122 -36.62 -42.73 -8.52
CA GLU A 122 -36.76 -42.02 -9.80
C GLU A 122 -36.63 -40.50 -9.64
N VAL A 123 -37.35 -39.92 -8.66
CA VAL A 123 -37.26 -38.48 -8.38
C VAL A 123 -35.84 -38.09 -7.94
N ALA A 124 -35.18 -38.91 -7.12
CA ALA A 124 -33.81 -38.64 -6.68
C ALA A 124 -32.82 -38.66 -7.86
N GLU A 125 -32.98 -39.58 -8.81
CA GLU A 125 -32.17 -39.65 -10.02
C GLU A 125 -32.40 -38.44 -10.93
N LEU A 126 -33.66 -38.04 -11.15
CA LEU A 126 -34.00 -36.85 -11.93
C LEU A 126 -33.40 -35.57 -11.32
N VAL A 127 -33.48 -35.41 -9.99
CA VAL A 127 -32.88 -34.27 -9.29
C VAL A 127 -31.37 -34.25 -9.47
N ALA A 128 -30.70 -35.40 -9.34
CA ALA A 128 -29.26 -35.50 -9.53
C ALA A 128 -28.84 -35.15 -10.98
N GLU A 129 -29.63 -35.56 -11.97
CA GLU A 129 -29.39 -35.21 -13.37
C GLU A 129 -29.60 -33.71 -13.63
N LEU A 130 -30.65 -33.11 -13.07
CA LEU A 130 -30.91 -31.68 -13.16
C LEU A 130 -29.79 -30.85 -12.53
N GLU A 131 -29.29 -31.24 -11.36
CA GLU A 131 -28.16 -30.57 -10.72
C GLU A 131 -26.89 -30.66 -11.58
N LYS A 132 -26.62 -31.83 -12.17
CA LYS A 132 -25.48 -32.02 -13.07
C LYS A 132 -25.59 -31.11 -14.30
N ARG A 133 -26.74 -31.12 -14.97
CA ARG A 133 -27.00 -30.25 -16.14
C ARG A 133 -26.92 -28.77 -15.77
N GLY A 134 -27.43 -28.38 -14.60
CA GLY A 134 -27.32 -27.02 -14.08
C GLY A 134 -25.87 -26.57 -13.88
N ARG A 135 -25.02 -27.42 -13.29
CA ARG A 135 -23.58 -27.14 -13.13
C ARG A 135 -22.85 -27.03 -14.47
N GLU A 136 -23.15 -27.91 -15.42
CA GLU A 136 -22.59 -27.86 -16.77
C GLU A 136 -22.99 -26.59 -17.53
N LEU A 137 -24.27 -26.20 -17.43
CA LEU A 137 -24.79 -24.99 -18.05
C LEU A 137 -24.16 -23.73 -17.44
N CYS A 138 -24.00 -23.67 -16.12
CA CYS A 138 -23.32 -22.58 -15.44
C CYS A 138 -21.87 -22.40 -15.93
N ARG A 139 -21.11 -23.50 -16.06
CA ARG A 139 -19.74 -23.47 -16.60
C ARG A 139 -19.70 -22.97 -18.04
N LYS A 140 -20.62 -23.45 -18.90
CA LYS A 140 -20.72 -23.01 -20.29
C LYS A 140 -21.05 -21.52 -20.37
N TYR A 141 -22.00 -21.06 -19.57
CA TYR A 141 -22.39 -19.66 -19.51
C TYR A 141 -21.23 -18.76 -19.06
N GLN A 142 -20.51 -19.12 -18.00
CA GLN A 142 -19.32 -18.40 -17.54
C GLN A 142 -18.23 -18.32 -18.63
N ASN A 143 -18.00 -19.42 -19.35
CA ASN A 143 -17.04 -19.43 -20.45
C ASN A 143 -17.46 -18.50 -21.59
N ILE A 144 -18.74 -18.54 -22.00
CA ILE A 144 -19.27 -17.64 -23.02
C ILE A 144 -19.12 -16.18 -22.56
N GLN A 145 -19.47 -15.86 -21.31
CA GLN A 145 -19.34 -14.51 -20.78
C GLN A 145 -17.88 -14.02 -20.80
N MET A 146 -16.93 -14.88 -20.44
CA MET A 146 -15.50 -14.57 -20.48
C MET A 146 -15.00 -14.38 -21.92
N GLN A 147 -15.44 -15.23 -22.85
CA GLN A 147 -15.12 -15.09 -24.28
C GLN A 147 -15.74 -13.82 -24.88
N THR A 148 -16.96 -13.46 -24.49
CA THR A 148 -17.61 -12.20 -24.90
C THR A 148 -16.80 -11.00 -24.41
N SER A 149 -16.34 -10.98 -23.15
CA SER A 149 -15.49 -9.89 -22.66
C SER A 149 -14.16 -9.82 -23.42
N GLN A 150 -13.54 -10.97 -23.73
CA GLN A 150 -12.33 -11.00 -24.54
C GLN A 150 -12.56 -10.45 -25.95
N LEU A 151 -13.68 -10.80 -26.60
CA LEU A 151 -14.02 -10.28 -27.92
C LEU A 151 -14.29 -8.77 -27.91
N GLN A 152 -14.71 -8.18 -26.78
CA GLN A 152 -14.88 -6.74 -26.64
C GLN A 152 -13.53 -6.01 -26.46
N GLU A 153 -12.60 -6.58 -25.71
CA GLU A 153 -11.32 -5.94 -25.35
C GLU A 153 -10.21 -6.15 -26.40
N LEU A 154 -10.13 -7.35 -26.99
CA LEU A 154 -9.02 -7.72 -27.88
C LEU A 154 -8.88 -6.84 -29.12
N PRO A 155 -9.96 -6.41 -29.82
CA PRO A 155 -9.81 -5.56 -31.00
C PRO A 155 -9.13 -4.22 -30.67
N GLN A 156 -9.58 -3.54 -29.61
CA GLN A 156 -8.96 -2.29 -29.14
C GLN A 156 -7.50 -2.53 -28.78
N ARG A 157 -7.20 -3.64 -28.10
CA ARG A 157 -5.83 -3.97 -27.71
C ARG A 157 -4.93 -4.26 -28.91
N ILE A 158 -5.46 -4.88 -29.96
CA ILE A 158 -4.73 -5.12 -31.21
C ILE A 158 -4.41 -3.79 -31.88
N GLU A 159 -5.39 -2.89 -32.01
CA GLU A 159 -5.18 -1.55 -32.59
C GLU A 159 -4.13 -0.75 -31.82
N GLU A 160 -4.16 -0.76 -30.49
CA GLU A 160 -3.14 -0.12 -29.64
C GLU A 160 -1.73 -0.69 -29.86
N LEU A 161 -1.63 -2.02 -29.98
CA LEU A 161 -0.37 -2.70 -30.20
C LEU A 161 0.16 -2.45 -31.61
N GLU A 162 -0.71 -2.43 -32.62
CA GLU A 162 -0.35 -2.08 -33.99
C GLU A 162 0.14 -0.63 -34.08
N ALA A 163 -0.56 0.32 -33.45
CA ALA A 163 -0.11 1.71 -33.35
C ALA A 163 1.24 1.83 -32.63
N SER A 164 1.45 1.07 -31.55
CA SER A 164 2.74 1.04 -30.84
C SER A 164 3.86 0.46 -31.72
N VAL A 165 3.57 -0.58 -32.51
CA VAL A 165 4.52 -1.17 -33.46
C VAL A 165 4.86 -0.17 -34.56
N GLU A 166 3.87 0.57 -35.07
CA GLU A 166 4.11 1.63 -36.06
C GLU A 166 4.94 2.78 -35.49
N GLU A 167 4.65 3.23 -34.27
CA GLU A 167 5.45 4.26 -33.57
C GLU A 167 6.89 3.81 -33.39
N LEU A 168 7.10 2.56 -32.92
CA LEU A 168 8.44 2.00 -32.75
C LEU A 168 9.16 1.84 -34.08
N ARG A 169 8.47 1.41 -35.14
CA ARG A 169 9.04 1.34 -36.49
C ARG A 169 9.39 2.73 -37.04
N ALA A 170 8.56 3.74 -36.78
CA ALA A 170 8.82 5.12 -37.14
C ALA A 170 10.02 5.70 -36.38
N ALA A 171 10.13 5.42 -35.07
CA ALA A 171 11.27 5.81 -34.24
C ALA A 171 12.57 5.08 -34.64
N GLN A 172 12.45 3.83 -35.12
CA GLN A 172 13.55 3.06 -35.67
C GLN A 172 13.89 3.45 -37.12
N GLN A 173 13.12 4.33 -37.77
CA GLN A 173 13.52 4.82 -39.09
C GLN A 173 14.94 5.41 -39.00
N PRO A 174 15.82 5.08 -39.96
CA PRO A 174 17.17 5.60 -40.04
C PRO A 174 17.22 7.11 -39.84
N GLY A 175 17.50 7.57 -38.62
CA GLY A 175 17.94 8.94 -38.41
C GLY A 175 19.28 9.15 -39.14
N SER A 176 19.69 10.41 -39.34
CA SER A 176 20.95 10.76 -40.01
C SER A 176 22.22 10.21 -39.32
N ASN A 177 22.10 9.54 -38.17
CA ASN A 177 23.21 9.00 -37.39
C ASN A 177 23.60 7.59 -37.91
N PRO A 178 24.79 7.44 -38.54
CA PRO A 178 25.22 6.17 -39.14
C PRO A 178 25.37 5.03 -38.12
N THR A 179 25.60 5.34 -36.85
CA THR A 179 25.79 4.38 -35.76
C THR A 179 24.50 3.68 -35.33
N LEU A 180 23.32 4.24 -35.65
CA LEU A 180 22.01 3.65 -35.34
C LEU A 180 21.52 2.69 -36.43
N ASN A 181 22.19 2.65 -37.60
CA ASN A 181 21.85 1.79 -38.74
C ASN A 181 22.84 0.64 -38.94
N MET A 182 23.62 0.30 -37.91
CA MET A 182 24.58 -0.79 -38.01
C MET A 182 23.88 -2.15 -37.77
N PRO A 183 24.31 -3.22 -38.46
CA PRO A 183 23.92 -4.59 -38.13
C PRO A 183 24.19 -4.92 -36.67
N LEU A 184 23.37 -5.80 -36.08
CA LEU A 184 23.44 -6.17 -34.65
C LEU A 184 24.85 -6.58 -34.20
N ASP A 185 25.56 -7.34 -35.02
CA ASP A 185 26.92 -7.79 -34.67
C ASP A 185 27.87 -6.59 -34.49
N LYS A 186 27.80 -5.62 -35.41
CA LYS A 186 28.63 -4.39 -35.36
C LYS A 186 28.22 -3.45 -34.23
N THR A 187 26.94 -3.42 -33.83
CA THR A 187 26.52 -2.63 -32.67
C THR A 187 27.01 -3.27 -31.37
N LEU A 188 26.97 -4.60 -31.26
CA LEU A 188 27.50 -5.32 -30.10
C LEU A 188 29.00 -5.10 -29.95
N ASP A 189 29.77 -5.20 -31.04
CA ASP A 189 31.21 -4.92 -31.04
C ASP A 189 31.49 -3.49 -30.56
N LEU A 190 30.77 -2.50 -31.10
CA LEU A 190 30.92 -1.09 -30.72
C LEU A 190 30.55 -0.85 -29.25
N VAL A 191 29.51 -1.53 -28.74
CA VAL A 191 29.11 -1.46 -27.33
C VAL A 191 30.20 -2.03 -26.44
N GLU A 192 30.76 -3.20 -26.78
CA GLU A 192 31.87 -3.77 -26.03
C GLU A 192 33.09 -2.84 -25.99
N GLU A 193 33.44 -2.21 -27.11
CA GLU A 193 34.51 -1.21 -27.17
C GLU A 193 34.24 -0.03 -26.23
N ARG A 194 33.03 0.54 -26.29
CA ARG A 194 32.65 1.66 -25.42
C ARG A 194 32.59 1.26 -23.94
N GLU A 195 32.20 0.04 -23.63
CA GLU A 195 32.22 -0.49 -22.27
C GLU A 195 33.65 -0.66 -21.74
N LYS A 196 34.58 -1.14 -22.58
CA LYS A 196 36.00 -1.23 -22.27
C LYS A 196 36.60 0.17 -22.03
N GLU A 197 36.31 1.14 -22.90
CA GLU A 197 36.73 2.54 -22.72
C GLU A 197 36.17 3.14 -21.42
N ARG A 198 34.89 2.92 -21.12
CA ARG A 198 34.26 3.40 -19.88
C ARG A 198 34.89 2.76 -18.64
N ALA A 199 35.22 1.47 -18.69
CA ALA A 199 35.88 0.77 -17.61
C ALA A 199 37.28 1.34 -17.34
N GLU A 200 38.05 1.64 -18.39
CA GLU A 200 39.37 2.26 -18.25
C GLU A 200 39.27 3.69 -17.68
N LEU A 201 38.34 4.51 -18.16
CA LEU A 201 38.10 5.84 -17.59
C LEU A 201 37.68 5.78 -16.11
N ASN A 202 36.84 4.81 -15.74
CA ASN A 202 36.47 4.59 -14.33
C ASN A 202 37.69 4.21 -13.49
N ARG A 203 38.57 3.34 -14.02
CA ARG A 203 39.81 2.95 -13.35
C ARG A 203 40.72 4.16 -13.13
N GLN A 204 40.84 5.04 -14.13
CA GLN A 204 41.61 6.29 -14.03
C GLN A 204 41.00 7.24 -12.99
N LEU A 205 39.67 7.38 -12.97
CA LEU A 205 38.96 8.18 -11.97
C LEU A 205 39.19 7.64 -10.55
N GLU A 206 39.14 6.32 -10.34
CA GLU A 206 39.43 5.71 -9.04
C GLU A 206 40.88 5.98 -8.59
N GLN A 207 41.85 5.84 -9.50
CA GLN A 207 43.25 6.17 -9.21
C GLN A 207 43.41 7.64 -8.80
N LEU A 208 42.80 8.56 -9.54
CA LEU A 208 42.82 9.98 -9.22
C LEU A 208 42.11 10.29 -7.90
N GLN A 209 40.98 9.64 -7.60
CA GLN A 209 40.27 9.78 -6.33
C GLN A 209 41.10 9.32 -5.13
N VAL A 210 41.96 8.31 -5.29
CA VAL A 210 42.89 7.86 -4.23
C VAL A 210 44.07 8.83 -4.05
N LEU A 211 44.55 9.43 -5.14
CA LEU A 211 45.67 10.37 -5.11
C LEU A 211 45.29 11.76 -4.57
N LEU A 212 44.08 12.23 -4.85
CA LEU A 212 43.60 13.57 -4.47
C LEU A 212 43.75 13.84 -2.97
N PRO A 213 43.29 12.97 -2.05
CA PRO A 213 43.44 13.18 -0.60
C PRO A 213 44.90 13.18 -0.11
N ARG A 214 45.79 12.47 -0.80
CA ARG A 214 47.22 12.47 -0.46
C ARG A 214 47.84 13.81 -0.84
N LYS A 215 47.56 14.29 -2.06
CA LYS A 215 48.02 15.59 -2.53
C LYS A 215 47.44 16.76 -1.73
N THR A 216 46.17 16.69 -1.31
CA THR A 216 45.61 17.72 -0.42
C THR A 216 46.32 17.76 0.93
N ARG A 217 46.65 16.59 1.52
CA ARG A 217 47.43 16.54 2.78
C ARG A 217 48.86 17.05 2.61
N GLU A 218 49.51 16.74 1.50
CA GLU A 218 50.84 17.30 1.17
C GLU A 218 50.79 18.82 1.06
N LEU A 219 49.77 19.37 0.37
CA LEU A 219 49.55 20.82 0.29
C LEU A 219 49.28 21.45 1.66
N GLU A 220 48.43 20.84 2.49
CA GLU A 220 48.17 21.31 3.86
C GLU A 220 49.45 21.33 4.70
N ARG A 221 50.28 20.30 4.60
CA ARG A 221 51.58 20.23 5.29
C ARG A 221 52.52 21.34 4.81
N LEU A 222 52.71 21.49 3.51
CA LEU A 222 53.57 22.53 2.95
C LEU A 222 53.07 23.93 3.33
N ASN A 223 51.75 24.15 3.32
CA ASN A 223 51.16 25.41 3.75
C ASN A 223 51.41 25.67 5.25
N ALA A 224 51.30 24.64 6.09
CA ALA A 224 51.62 24.75 7.51
C ALA A 224 53.12 25.03 7.78
N GLU A 225 54.02 24.51 6.94
CA GLU A 225 55.45 24.81 6.98
C GLU A 225 55.77 26.23 6.48
N LEU A 226 55.02 26.73 5.48
CA LEU A 226 55.17 28.09 4.94
C LEU A 226 54.67 29.17 5.90
N GLN A 227 53.56 28.96 6.63
CA GLN A 227 52.98 29.94 7.56
C GLN A 227 54.01 30.55 8.56
N PRO A 228 54.82 29.77 9.31
CA PRO A 228 55.80 30.35 10.21
C PRO A 228 56.94 31.07 9.47
N LEU A 229 57.29 30.66 8.26
CA LEU A 229 58.29 31.34 7.43
C LEU A 229 57.77 32.68 6.91
N GLU A 230 56.49 32.73 6.51
CA GLU A 230 55.81 33.98 6.13
C GLU A 230 55.71 34.94 7.31
N VAL A 231 55.33 34.46 8.50
CA VAL A 231 55.31 35.28 9.73
C VAL A 231 56.71 35.78 10.07
N LYS A 232 57.75 34.96 9.96
CA LYS A 232 59.15 35.39 10.16
C LYS A 232 59.57 36.44 9.13
N ARG A 233 59.20 36.27 7.85
CA ARG A 233 59.48 37.24 6.77
C ARG A 233 58.75 38.56 7.03
N LEU A 234 57.48 38.51 7.40
CA LEU A 234 56.68 39.69 7.72
C LEU A 234 57.26 40.40 8.95
N GLY A 235 57.62 39.66 10.00
CA GLY A 235 58.30 40.18 11.18
C GLY A 235 59.62 40.87 10.84
N SER A 236 60.50 40.22 10.07
CA SER A 236 61.78 40.82 9.68
C SER A 236 61.61 42.05 8.78
N THR A 237 60.64 42.03 7.86
CA THR A 237 60.33 43.20 7.02
C THR A 237 59.73 44.35 7.82
N ALA A 238 58.90 44.07 8.83
CA ALA A 238 58.35 45.07 9.73
C ALA A 238 59.45 45.67 10.61
N SER A 239 60.34 44.85 11.17
CA SER A 239 61.52 45.33 11.92
C SER A 239 62.45 46.18 11.04
N ALA A 240 62.69 45.79 9.78
CA ALA A 240 63.47 46.58 8.84
C ALA A 240 62.79 47.92 8.48
N ARG A 241 61.46 47.91 8.29
CA ARG A 241 60.66 49.12 8.06
C ARG A 241 60.65 50.04 9.28
N GLU A 242 60.51 49.51 10.49
CA GLU A 242 60.59 50.27 11.73
C GLU A 242 62.00 50.82 11.97
N ALA A 243 63.05 50.06 11.65
CA ALA A 243 64.42 50.56 11.74
C ALA A 243 64.66 51.70 10.72
N LYS A 244 64.10 51.58 9.51
CA LYS A 244 64.11 52.66 8.52
C LYS A 244 63.31 53.86 9.01
N ARG A 245 62.12 53.64 9.58
CA ARG A 245 61.27 54.69 10.16
C ARG A 245 61.96 55.40 11.32
N ARG A 246 62.58 54.66 12.25
CA ARG A 246 63.39 55.25 13.34
C ARG A 246 64.61 56.01 12.83
N LYS A 247 65.22 55.59 11.72
CA LYS A 247 66.32 56.30 11.07
C LYS A 247 65.82 57.57 10.36
N GLU A 248 64.65 57.53 9.72
CA GLU A 248 63.96 58.67 9.12
C GLU A 248 63.48 59.67 10.19
N GLU A 249 62.91 59.19 11.31
CA GLU A 249 62.53 59.97 12.51
C GLU A 249 63.77 60.58 13.22
N ALA A 250 64.91 59.89 13.25
CA ALA A 250 66.16 60.41 13.81
C ALA A 250 66.90 61.40 12.88
N LEU A 251 66.64 61.37 11.57
CA LEU A 251 67.20 62.29 10.57
C LEU A 251 66.25 63.47 10.25
N GLY A 252 64.96 63.37 10.61
CA GLY A 252 63.94 64.41 10.43
C GLY A 252 63.49 65.00 11.75
N GLY A 253 64.33 65.86 12.33
CA GLY A 253 64.05 66.52 13.60
C GLY A 253 62.92 67.56 13.55
N VAL A 254 62.11 67.57 14.61
CA VAL A 254 61.54 68.75 15.30
C VAL A 254 60.42 69.54 14.59
N GLY A 255 59.99 69.16 13.39
CA GLY A 255 58.87 69.82 12.69
C GLY A 255 57.46 69.35 13.08
N ASP A 256 57.27 68.04 13.29
CA ASP A 256 55.93 67.43 13.42
C ASP A 256 55.42 67.33 14.87
N ASP A 257 56.26 67.48 15.90
CA ASP A 257 55.84 67.47 17.30
C ASP A 257 54.89 68.64 17.65
N LEU A 258 55.00 69.76 16.91
CA LEU A 258 54.08 70.90 17.01
C LEU A 258 52.72 70.61 16.35
N GLU A 259 52.70 69.86 15.25
CA GLU A 259 51.47 69.47 14.56
C GLU A 259 50.76 68.31 15.29
N GLU A 260 51.50 67.40 15.91
CA GLU A 260 50.99 66.34 16.79
C GLU A 260 50.40 66.91 18.08
N ARG A 261 51.02 67.93 18.70
CA ARG A 261 50.40 68.67 19.81
C ARG A 261 49.11 69.38 19.37
N GLY A 262 49.06 69.94 18.15
CA GLY A 262 47.84 70.54 17.59
C GLY A 262 46.74 69.52 17.25
N ARG A 263 47.08 68.27 16.92
CA ARG A 263 46.13 67.16 16.75
C ARG A 263 45.66 66.61 18.10
N TRP A 264 46.52 66.60 19.11
CA TRP A 264 46.18 66.22 20.49
C TRP A 264 45.19 67.22 21.11
N TRP A 265 45.40 68.53 20.99
CA TRP A 265 44.44 69.53 21.46
C TRP A 265 43.09 69.46 20.71
N ARG A 266 43.08 69.17 19.39
CA ARG A 266 41.85 68.90 18.62
C ARG A 266 41.16 67.57 18.99
N GLY A 267 41.93 66.57 19.43
CA GLY A 267 41.43 65.28 19.93
C GLY A 267 40.89 65.35 21.37
N VAL A 268 41.47 66.21 22.22
CA VAL A 268 40.91 66.51 23.55
C VAL A 268 39.59 67.28 23.42
N GLU A 269 39.47 68.18 22.43
CA GLU A 269 38.22 68.87 22.12
C GLU A 269 37.14 67.94 21.54
N SER A 270 37.51 66.94 20.73
CA SER A 270 36.56 65.93 20.23
C SER A 270 36.17 64.90 21.31
N GLY A 271 37.09 64.53 22.20
CA GLY A 271 36.85 63.65 23.35
C GLY A 271 35.96 64.27 24.43
N LEU A 272 35.90 65.60 24.53
CA LEU A 272 34.97 66.31 25.42
C LEU A 272 33.56 66.43 24.81
N LYS A 273 33.41 66.21 23.48
CA LYS A 273 32.13 66.32 22.75
C LYS A 273 31.39 65.00 22.56
N ASP A 274 32.00 63.84 22.78
CA ASP A 274 31.33 62.53 22.62
C ASP A 274 31.74 61.47 23.67
N PRO A 275 31.02 61.35 24.80
CA PRO A 275 31.18 60.23 25.71
C PRO A 275 30.20 59.10 25.35
N ALA A 276 30.57 58.13 24.51
CA ALA A 276 30.10 56.73 24.60
C ALA A 276 30.63 55.81 23.48
N LYS A 277 31.29 54.70 23.86
CA LYS A 277 30.73 53.32 23.70
C LYS A 277 31.81 52.22 23.89
N MET A 278 32.07 51.88 25.16
CA MET A 278 32.74 50.64 25.56
C MET A 278 31.76 49.45 25.43
N THR A 279 31.56 48.92 24.22
CA THR A 279 30.34 48.15 23.87
C THR A 279 30.49 46.68 23.51
N LYS A 280 31.67 46.08 23.46
CA LYS A 280 31.77 44.67 23.01
C LYS A 280 32.78 43.87 23.82
N GLY A 281 32.34 42.74 24.39
CA GLY A 281 33.18 41.77 25.10
C GLY A 281 32.65 41.43 26.49
N THR A 282 33.27 41.98 27.53
CA THR A 282 33.03 41.63 28.94
C THR A 282 31.65 42.04 29.46
N SER A 283 31.07 43.17 29.02
CA SER A 283 29.69 43.57 29.36
C SER A 283 28.63 42.72 28.66
N SER A 284 28.90 42.21 27.46
CA SER A 284 27.98 41.38 26.67
C SER A 284 27.77 39.95 27.21
N PHE A 285 28.65 39.47 28.10
CA PHE A 285 28.45 38.20 28.82
C PHE A 285 27.59 38.34 30.09
N GLY A 286 27.23 39.57 30.48
CA GLY A 286 26.48 39.84 31.71
C GLY A 286 25.08 39.20 31.79
N LYS A 287 24.58 39.06 33.02
CA LYS A 287 23.22 38.73 33.54
C LYS A 287 22.38 37.61 32.89
N ARG A 288 22.35 37.40 31.55
CA ARG A 288 21.69 36.27 30.84
C ARG A 288 20.28 35.87 31.36
N HIS A 289 19.51 36.84 31.85
CA HIS A 289 18.18 36.60 32.44
C HIS A 289 17.12 36.28 31.37
N ASN A 290 17.27 36.82 30.16
CA ASN A 290 16.35 36.56 29.06
C ASN A 290 16.67 35.22 28.40
N LYS A 291 15.68 34.32 28.33
CA LYS A 291 15.80 33.03 27.65
C LYS A 291 15.19 33.12 26.26
N THR A 292 15.94 32.70 25.24
CA THR A 292 15.44 32.63 23.85
C THR A 292 14.85 31.27 23.51
N HIS A 293 15.40 30.19 24.07
CA HIS A 293 14.97 28.81 23.82
C HIS A 293 14.49 28.07 25.08
N THR A 294 13.33 27.43 25.00
CA THR A 294 12.70 26.59 26.04
C THR A 294 12.45 25.17 25.55
N LEU A 295 11.98 24.29 26.45
CA LEU A 295 11.61 22.91 26.13
C LEU A 295 10.43 22.86 25.15
N CYS A 296 10.61 22.13 24.04
CA CYS A 296 9.56 21.90 23.07
C CYS A 296 8.68 20.71 23.49
N ARG A 297 7.35 20.92 23.56
CA ARG A 297 6.38 19.86 23.90
C ARG A 297 6.43 18.65 22.97
N ARG A 298 6.72 18.83 21.67
CA ARG A 298 6.72 17.73 20.69
C ARG A 298 7.97 16.86 20.75
N CYS A 299 9.16 17.44 20.94
CA CYS A 299 10.43 16.69 20.86
C CYS A 299 11.23 16.63 22.16
N GLY A 300 10.76 17.25 23.25
CA GLY A 300 11.42 17.23 24.56
C GLY A 300 12.78 17.92 24.63
N ARG A 301 13.18 18.68 23.59
CA ARG A 301 14.49 19.37 23.53
C ARG A 301 14.33 20.86 23.80
N ARG A 302 15.34 21.49 24.43
CA ARG A 302 15.40 22.94 24.66
C ARG A 302 15.72 23.68 23.35
N SER A 303 14.74 23.75 22.47
CA SER A 303 14.87 24.27 21.11
C SER A 303 13.66 25.07 20.63
N LEU A 304 12.63 25.24 21.47
CA LEU A 304 11.49 26.08 21.15
C LEU A 304 11.87 27.55 21.33
N HIS A 305 11.89 28.32 20.26
CA HIS A 305 12.15 29.75 20.36
C HIS A 305 10.91 30.45 20.93
N ILE A 306 11.04 31.17 22.05
CA ILE A 306 9.90 31.75 22.77
C ILE A 306 9.20 32.81 21.90
N GLN A 307 9.94 33.81 21.41
CA GLN A 307 9.37 34.90 20.62
C GLN A 307 8.87 34.47 19.23
N LYS A 308 9.61 33.59 18.54
CA LYS A 308 9.26 33.12 17.20
C LYS A 308 8.30 31.93 17.19
N HIS A 309 7.89 31.46 18.37
CA HIS A 309 7.03 30.29 18.59
C HIS A 309 7.38 29.06 17.74
N THR A 310 8.66 28.87 17.38
CA THR A 310 9.08 27.85 16.41
C THR A 310 10.24 27.03 16.96
N CYS A 311 10.15 25.71 16.82
CA CYS A 311 11.16 24.79 17.31
C CYS A 311 12.24 24.51 16.27
N SER A 312 13.50 24.82 16.61
CA SER A 312 14.66 24.56 15.75
C SER A 312 15.06 23.07 15.69
N SER A 313 14.41 22.17 16.43
CA SER A 313 14.71 20.73 16.31
C SER A 313 13.68 20.00 15.43
N CYS A 314 12.40 20.14 15.76
CA CYS A 314 11.30 19.41 15.13
C CYS A 314 10.37 20.26 14.26
N GLY A 315 10.50 21.60 14.26
CA GLY A 315 9.63 22.49 13.48
C GLY A 315 8.27 22.80 14.10
N TYR A 316 7.98 22.38 15.34
CA TYR A 316 6.74 22.76 16.05
C TYR A 316 6.50 24.27 15.96
N PRO A 317 5.29 24.75 15.61
CA PRO A 317 4.02 24.02 15.52
C PRO A 317 3.73 23.34 14.17
N ALA A 318 4.59 23.46 13.14
CA ALA A 318 4.33 22.94 11.80
C ALA A 318 3.81 21.49 11.81
N ALA A 319 2.91 21.14 10.90
CA ALA A 319 2.26 19.82 10.87
C ALA A 319 3.27 18.67 10.71
N LYS A 320 4.25 18.85 9.81
CA LYS A 320 5.31 17.85 9.55
C LYS A 320 6.52 18.07 10.45
N ILE A 321 7.12 16.99 10.93
CA ILE A 321 8.41 17.06 11.64
C ILE A 321 9.47 17.54 10.64
N ARG A 322 10.15 18.63 10.98
CA ARG A 322 11.24 19.19 10.19
C ARG A 322 12.31 18.12 9.93
N GLN A 323 12.71 17.90 8.69
CA GLN A 323 13.81 17.00 8.32
C GLN A 323 14.71 17.70 7.29
N TYR A 324 16.01 17.43 7.35
CA TYR A 324 16.98 18.01 6.42
C TYR A 324 17.66 16.89 5.66
N ASN A 325 17.56 16.92 4.33
CA ASN A 325 18.09 15.86 3.49
C ASN A 325 19.62 15.89 3.38
N TRP A 326 20.22 17.04 3.61
CA TRP A 326 21.67 17.28 3.60
C TRP A 326 22.40 16.91 4.91
N GLY A 327 21.68 16.67 6.01
CA GLY A 327 22.28 16.45 7.33
C GLY A 327 22.08 15.02 7.85
N GLU A 328 22.96 14.08 7.49
CA GLU A 328 22.82 12.67 7.85
C GLU A 328 22.83 12.42 9.38
N LYS A 329 23.70 13.12 10.10
CA LYS A 329 23.76 13.12 11.58
C LYS A 329 22.44 13.61 12.20
N ALA A 330 21.78 14.59 11.58
CA ALA A 330 20.50 15.11 12.05
C ALA A 330 19.35 14.13 11.78
N LYS A 331 19.39 13.39 10.67
CA LYS A 331 18.47 12.27 10.39
C LYS A 331 18.65 11.17 11.46
N ARG A 332 19.87 10.66 11.67
CA ARG A 332 20.16 9.58 12.64
C ARG A 332 19.69 9.92 14.06
N ARG A 333 19.90 11.16 14.53
CA ARG A 333 19.46 11.65 15.86
C ARG A 333 17.94 11.72 16.06
N LYS A 334 17.12 11.49 15.03
CA LYS A 334 15.64 11.42 15.09
C LYS A 334 15.12 9.98 14.99
N THR A 335 15.91 9.08 14.43
CA THR A 335 15.47 7.72 14.08
C THR A 335 15.68 6.74 15.23
N THR A 336 16.70 6.95 16.06
CA THR A 336 17.02 6.05 17.17
C THR A 336 16.36 6.55 18.45
N GLY A 337 15.19 6.00 18.77
CA GLY A 337 14.56 6.13 20.08
C GLY A 337 14.06 4.76 20.53
N THR A 338 14.45 4.35 21.73
CA THR A 338 14.05 3.11 22.40
C THR A 338 12.55 3.06 22.74
N GLY A 339 11.83 4.17 22.59
CA GLY A 339 10.39 4.29 22.92
C GLY A 339 9.40 4.07 21.77
N ARG A 340 9.81 3.57 20.60
CA ARG A 340 8.84 3.16 19.57
C ARG A 340 8.38 1.75 19.88
N MET A 341 7.06 1.51 19.91
CA MET A 341 6.43 0.18 20.00
C MET A 341 6.73 -0.67 18.75
N ARG A 342 8.00 -0.79 18.36
CA ARG A 342 8.49 -1.50 17.17
C ARG A 342 8.07 -2.96 17.23
N TYR A 343 8.14 -3.55 18.41
CA TYR A 343 7.65 -4.91 18.66
C TYR A 343 6.17 -5.04 18.32
N MET A 344 5.30 -4.22 18.92
CA MET A 344 3.85 -4.30 18.67
C MET A 344 3.48 -3.99 17.21
N LYS A 345 4.22 -3.12 16.51
CA LYS A 345 3.99 -2.90 15.07
C LYS A 345 4.37 -4.09 14.20
N GLY A 346 5.32 -4.92 14.64
CA GLY A 346 5.72 -6.14 13.96
C GLY A 346 4.77 -7.32 14.19
N VAL A 347 4.01 -7.31 15.28
CA VAL A 347 3.11 -8.42 15.67
C VAL A 347 2.03 -8.70 14.62
N PRO A 348 1.26 -7.72 14.10
CA PRO A 348 0.26 -7.98 13.05
C PRO A 348 0.87 -8.56 11.76
N ARG A 349 2.09 -8.11 11.40
CA ARG A 349 2.80 -8.64 10.23
C ARG A 349 3.24 -10.10 10.46
N ARG A 350 3.77 -10.41 11.64
CA ARG A 350 4.13 -11.79 12.00
C ARG A 350 2.90 -12.69 12.08
N PHE A 351 1.81 -12.18 12.63
CA PHE A 351 0.52 -12.88 12.70
C PHE A 351 -0.02 -13.23 11.29
N LYS A 352 -0.04 -12.26 10.36
CA LYS A 352 -0.42 -12.51 8.95
C LYS A 352 0.47 -13.53 8.25
N ASN A 353 1.72 -13.66 8.69
CA ASN A 353 2.68 -14.63 8.16
C ASN A 353 2.76 -15.91 9.01
N GLY A 354 1.75 -16.20 9.85
CA GLY A 354 1.68 -17.43 10.63
C GLY A 354 2.79 -17.61 11.68
N PHE A 355 3.39 -16.51 12.15
CA PHE A 355 4.54 -16.49 13.05
C PHE A 355 5.76 -17.27 12.55
N GLN A 356 5.84 -17.57 11.25
CA GLN A 356 6.96 -18.25 10.64
C GLN A 356 8.27 -17.48 10.93
N ALA A 357 9.26 -18.21 11.45
CA ALA A 357 10.62 -17.71 11.61
C ALA A 357 11.45 -18.18 10.42
N GLY A 358 12.15 -17.26 9.76
CA GLY A 358 12.95 -17.56 8.58
C GLY A 358 12.72 -16.58 7.43
N ALA A 359 13.54 -16.69 6.40
CA ALA A 359 13.39 -15.93 5.17
C ALA A 359 12.25 -16.56 4.33
N PRO A 360 11.38 -15.77 3.67
CA PRO A 360 10.33 -16.33 2.82
C PRO A 360 10.92 -17.24 1.74
N LYS A 361 10.15 -18.26 1.34
CA LYS A 361 10.49 -19.12 0.19
C LYS A 361 10.78 -18.20 -1.00
N ASP A 362 11.96 -18.37 -1.62
CA ASP A 362 12.50 -17.58 -2.74
C ASP A 362 13.14 -16.22 -2.43
N SER A 363 13.38 -15.88 -1.15
CA SER A 363 14.12 -14.66 -0.82
C SER A 363 15.65 -14.82 -1.03
N ARG A 364 16.26 -13.86 -1.72
CA ARG A 364 17.72 -13.75 -1.98
C ARG A 364 18.53 -13.33 -0.74
N GLY A 365 18.18 -13.82 0.45
CA GLY A 365 18.90 -13.54 1.69
C GLY A 365 19.83 -14.70 2.09
N PRO A 366 20.88 -14.46 2.89
CA PRO A 366 21.71 -15.54 3.42
C PRO A 366 20.85 -16.47 4.29
N ALA A 367 20.75 -17.74 3.89
CA ALA A 367 20.04 -18.75 4.65
C ALA A 367 20.81 -19.00 5.96
N SER A 368 20.25 -18.54 7.09
CA SER A 368 20.75 -18.92 8.40
C SER A 368 20.50 -20.42 8.57
N LYS A 369 21.57 -21.22 8.65
CA LYS A 369 21.48 -22.62 9.08
C LYS A 369 20.80 -22.65 10.44
N ALA A 370 19.68 -23.37 10.53
CA ALA A 370 19.06 -23.67 11.81
C ALA A 370 19.90 -24.75 12.50
N GLU A 371 20.39 -24.44 13.70
CA GLU A 371 20.76 -25.44 14.72
C GLU A 371 19.50 -26.02 15.37
#